data_AF-A0A067FX21-F1
#
_entry.id   AF-A0A067FX21-F1
#
_cell.length_a   1.000
_cell.length_b   1.000
_cell.length_c   1.000
_cell.angle_alpha   90.00
_cell.angle_beta   90.00
_cell.angle_gamma   90.00
#
_symmetry.space_group_name_H-M   'P 1'
#
loop_
_entity.id
_entity.type
_entity.pdbx_description
1 polymer ?
#
loop_
_entity_poly.entity_id
_entity_poly.type
_entity_poly.pdbx_seq_one_letter_code
_entity_poly.pdbx_strand_id
1 'polypeptide(L)'
;MEGKAKEDAGKGGVIDTWLRKHRLIYIGATRHPFILAIRDGTVNYSSFKKWLGQDYIFVREFVAFAASVLIKAWKESDDSEGDTEVILGGMAGLHDEIAWFKKEASKWGVELSETVPQKANQVYC
;
A
#
# COMPACT_ATOMS: atom_id res chain seq x y z
N MET A 1 23.94 -24.30 30.00
CA MET A 1 23.24 -23.02 29.73
C MET A 1 22.99 -22.76 28.23
N GLU A 2 23.28 -23.68 27.32
CA GLU A 2 23.12 -23.47 25.87
C GLU A 2 21.74 -23.87 25.28
N GLY A 3 20.86 -24.50 26.07
CA GLY A 3 19.55 -24.96 25.59
C GLY A 3 18.48 -23.87 25.49
N LYS A 4 18.60 -22.78 26.26
CA LYS A 4 17.58 -21.72 26.34
C LYS A 4 17.69 -20.68 25.21
N ALA A 5 18.88 -20.51 24.65
CA ALA A 5 19.13 -19.54 23.57
C ALA A 5 18.63 -20.00 22.19
N LYS A 6 18.39 -21.31 22.00
CA LYS A 6 17.84 -21.86 20.74
C LYS A 6 16.32 -21.81 20.64
N GLU A 7 15.60 -21.65 21.74
CA GLU A 7 14.13 -21.57 21.72
C GLU A 7 13.59 -20.17 21.36
N ASP A 8 14.33 -19.10 21.66
CA ASP A 8 13.90 -17.72 21.38
C ASP A 8 14.20 -17.25 19.95
N ALA A 9 15.09 -17.93 19.22
CA ALA A 9 15.44 -17.58 17.84
C ALA A 9 14.32 -17.90 16.82
N GLY A 10 13.23 -18.54 17.24
CA GLY A 10 12.16 -19.04 16.36
C GLY A 10 10.80 -18.36 16.47
N LYS A 11 10.61 -17.42 17.42
CA LYS A 11 9.34 -16.72 17.62
C LYS A 11 9.42 -15.31 17.04
N GLY A 12 9.20 -15.21 15.73
CA GLY A 12 8.94 -13.92 15.09
C GLY A 12 7.85 -13.12 15.82
N GLY A 13 7.86 -11.80 15.66
CA GLY A 13 6.98 -10.88 16.36
C GLY A 13 5.48 -11.14 16.11
N VAL A 14 4.63 -10.32 16.71
CA VAL A 14 3.16 -10.45 16.54
C VAL A 14 2.78 -10.42 15.05
N ILE A 15 3.39 -9.52 14.28
CA ILE A 15 3.17 -9.40 12.83
C ILE A 15 3.60 -10.68 12.09
N ASP A 16 4.77 -11.24 12.39
CA ASP A 16 5.23 -12.51 11.77
C ASP A 16 4.29 -13.67 12.07
N THR A 17 3.70 -13.66 13.26
CA THR A 17 2.70 -14.65 13.66
C THR A 17 1.41 -14.48 12.86
N TRP A 18 0.96 -13.25 12.60
CA TRP A 18 -0.18 -12.97 11.73
C TRP A 18 0.10 -13.32 10.26
N LEU A 19 1.28 -13.00 9.74
CA LEU A 19 1.68 -13.37 8.38
C LEU A 19 1.69 -14.89 8.18
N ARG A 20 2.17 -15.65 9.17
CA ARG A 20 2.09 -17.12 9.15
C ARG A 20 0.65 -17.62 9.20
N LYS A 21 -0.18 -17.05 10.07
CA LYS A 21 -1.61 -17.41 10.22
C LYS A 21 -2.41 -17.14 8.95
N HIS A 22 -2.19 -16.00 8.30
CA HIS A 22 -2.92 -15.54 7.12
C HIS A 22 -2.14 -15.74 5.81
N ARG A 23 -1.22 -16.71 5.79
CA ARG A 23 -0.27 -16.92 4.68
C ARG A 23 -0.93 -17.05 3.31
N LEU A 24 -2.06 -17.75 3.20
CA LEU A 24 -2.71 -17.98 1.90
C LEU A 24 -3.28 -16.68 1.31
N ILE A 25 -3.97 -15.87 2.12
CA ILE A 25 -4.50 -14.57 1.65
C ILE A 25 -3.37 -13.58 1.39
N TYR A 26 -2.31 -13.60 2.21
CA TYR A 26 -1.11 -12.80 1.96
C TYR A 26 -0.43 -13.16 0.62
N ILE A 27 -0.28 -14.45 0.31
CA ILE A 27 0.23 -14.92 -0.98
C ILE A 27 -0.71 -14.48 -2.12
N GLY A 28 -2.02 -14.61 -1.94
CA GLY A 28 -2.99 -14.15 -2.93
C GLY A 28 -2.88 -12.66 -3.24
N ALA A 29 -2.66 -11.84 -2.21
CA ALA A 29 -2.49 -10.39 -2.34
C ALA A 29 -1.14 -10.00 -2.97
N THR A 30 -0.06 -10.71 -2.63
CA THR A 30 1.32 -10.35 -3.03
C THR A 30 1.85 -11.08 -4.27
N ARG A 31 1.17 -12.15 -4.71
CA ARG A 31 1.49 -12.92 -5.92
C ARG A 31 0.30 -13.02 -6.86
N HIS A 32 -0.57 -12.02 -6.84
CA HIS A 32 -1.72 -11.93 -7.74
C HIS A 32 -1.26 -12.00 -9.23
N PRO A 33 -2.04 -12.62 -10.15
CA PRO A 33 -1.66 -12.72 -11.56
C PRO A 33 -1.27 -11.40 -12.22
N PHE A 34 -1.86 -10.28 -11.80
CA PHE A 34 -1.49 -8.95 -12.29
C PHE A 34 -0.02 -8.59 -11.96
N ILE A 35 0.44 -8.87 -10.73
CA ILE A 35 1.82 -8.63 -10.29
C ILE A 35 2.79 -9.53 -11.07
N LEU A 36 2.42 -10.81 -11.26
CA LEU A 36 3.24 -11.75 -12.03
C LEU A 36 3.33 -11.33 -13.51
N ALA A 37 2.24 -10.83 -14.10
CA ALA A 37 2.24 -10.33 -15.47
C ALA A 37 3.12 -9.07 -15.65
N ILE A 38 3.21 -8.19 -14.64
CA ILE A 38 4.15 -7.06 -14.64
C ILE A 38 5.59 -7.59 -14.62
N ARG A 39 5.91 -8.50 -13.69
CA ARG A 39 7.25 -9.11 -13.58
C ARG A 39 7.70 -9.74 -14.89
N ASP A 40 6.80 -10.47 -15.55
CA ASP A 40 7.11 -11.21 -16.77
C ASP A 40 7.02 -10.34 -18.04
N GLY A 41 6.65 -9.06 -17.92
CA GLY A 41 6.48 -8.15 -19.06
C GLY A 41 5.30 -8.51 -19.97
N THR A 42 4.35 -9.31 -19.48
CA THR A 42 3.19 -9.82 -20.23
C THR A 42 1.88 -9.12 -19.89
N VAL A 43 1.91 -8.09 -19.05
CA VAL A 43 0.74 -7.32 -18.65
C VAL A 43 0.03 -6.70 -19.85
N ASN A 44 -1.27 -6.91 -19.96
CA ASN A 44 -2.08 -6.29 -20.99
C ASN A 44 -2.22 -4.78 -20.70
N TYR A 45 -1.99 -3.92 -21.69
CA TYR A 45 -2.11 -2.46 -21.53
C TYR A 45 -3.49 -2.01 -21.03
N SER A 46 -4.57 -2.69 -21.39
CA SER A 46 -5.91 -2.38 -20.86
C SER A 46 -6.00 -2.64 -19.36
N SER A 47 -5.35 -3.70 -18.86
CA SER A 47 -5.29 -4.00 -17.43
C SER A 47 -4.41 -2.99 -16.69
N PHE A 48 -3.29 -2.58 -17.29
CA PHE A 48 -2.44 -1.52 -16.75
C PHE A 48 -3.17 -0.18 -16.66
N LYS A 49 -3.81 0.28 -17.74
CA LYS A 49 -4.58 1.54 -17.75
C LYS A 49 -5.72 1.52 -16.73
N LYS A 50 -6.39 0.37 -16.60
CA LYS A 50 -7.43 0.17 -15.61
C LYS A 50 -6.88 0.26 -14.18
N TRP A 51 -5.77 -0.40 -13.90
CA TRP A 51 -5.08 -0.27 -12.61
C TRP A 51 -4.70 1.20 -12.37
N LEU A 52 -4.08 1.88 -13.33
CA LEU A 52 -3.63 3.27 -13.19
C LEU A 52 -4.77 4.22 -12.78
N GLY A 53 -5.94 4.10 -13.41
CA GLY A 53 -7.10 4.91 -13.05
C GLY A 53 -7.72 4.54 -11.70
N GLN A 54 -7.85 3.24 -11.39
CA GLN A 54 -8.43 2.79 -10.12
C GLN A 54 -7.52 3.12 -8.93
N ASP A 55 -6.22 2.89 -9.08
CA ASP A 55 -5.23 3.10 -8.03
C ASP A 55 -5.06 4.59 -7.73
N TYR A 56 -5.20 5.47 -8.73
CA TYR A 56 -5.26 6.90 -8.49
C TYR A 56 -6.42 7.32 -7.56
N ILE A 57 -7.61 6.73 -7.71
CA ILE A 57 -8.73 6.97 -6.79
C ILE A 57 -8.36 6.50 -5.39
N PHE A 58 -7.82 5.27 -5.28
CA PHE A 58 -7.39 4.71 -4.01
C PHE A 58 -6.36 5.59 -3.30
N VAL A 59 -5.31 6.05 -4.00
CA VAL A 59 -4.26 6.89 -3.43
C VAL A 59 -4.83 8.22 -2.93
N ARG A 60 -5.80 8.82 -3.65
CA ARG A 60 -6.46 10.06 -3.19
C ARG A 60 -7.22 9.87 -1.89
N GLU A 61 -7.95 8.76 -1.73
CA GLU A 61 -8.65 8.43 -0.49
C GLU A 61 -7.66 8.03 0.61
N PHE A 62 -6.58 7.34 0.25
CA PHE A 62 -5.51 6.96 1.17
C PHE A 62 -4.80 8.17 1.79
N VAL A 63 -4.68 9.30 1.07
CA VAL A 63 -4.16 10.55 1.65
C VAL A 63 -4.99 10.99 2.87
N ALA A 64 -6.34 10.93 2.77
CA ALA A 64 -7.20 11.32 3.89
C ALA A 64 -7.04 10.36 5.08
N PHE A 65 -6.92 9.06 4.81
CA PHE A 65 -6.63 8.07 5.83
C PHE A 65 -5.27 8.34 6.51
N ALA A 66 -4.19 8.50 5.73
CA ALA A 66 -2.85 8.77 6.25
C ALA A 66 -2.80 10.06 7.08
N ALA A 67 -3.49 11.11 6.63
CA ALA A 67 -3.64 12.36 7.40
C ALA A 67 -4.31 12.13 8.76
N SER A 68 -5.34 11.27 8.82
CA SER A 68 -6.00 10.92 10.08
C SER A 68 -5.06 10.16 11.03
N VAL A 69 -4.17 9.31 10.48
CA VAL A 69 -3.14 8.59 11.25
C VAL A 69 -2.07 9.56 11.74
N LEU A 70 -1.64 10.54 10.93
CA LEU A 70 -0.70 11.58 11.36
C LEU A 70 -1.23 12.36 12.57
N ILE A 71 -2.52 12.74 12.54
CA ILE A 71 -3.16 13.44 13.66
C ILE A 71 -3.15 12.57 14.93
N LYS A 72 -3.34 11.26 14.80
CA LYS A 72 -3.29 10.33 15.93
C LYS A 72 -1.87 10.14 16.44
N ALA A 73 -0.89 9.95 15.56
CA ALA A 73 0.52 9.84 15.92
C ALA A 73 0.96 11.05 16.76
N TRP A 74 0.67 12.26 16.28
CA TRP A 74 0.97 13.49 17.00
C TRP A 74 0.29 13.61 18.39
N LYS A 75 -0.92 13.05 18.56
CA LYS A 75 -1.68 13.15 19.82
C LYS A 75 -1.39 12.04 20.81
N GLU A 76 -1.08 10.84 20.31
CA GLU A 76 -1.13 9.59 21.08
C GLU A 76 0.23 8.89 21.17
N SER A 77 1.21 9.20 20.31
CA SER A 77 2.56 8.65 20.43
C SER A 77 3.39 9.48 21.40
N ASP A 78 4.24 8.82 22.18
CA ASP A 78 5.31 9.51 22.91
C ASP A 78 6.40 9.94 21.90
N ASP A 79 6.86 11.19 21.99
CA ASP A 79 7.83 11.83 21.07
C ASP A 79 9.19 11.09 20.93
N SER A 80 9.41 10.00 21.65
CA SER A 80 10.63 9.18 21.59
C SER A 80 10.74 8.28 20.35
N GLU A 81 9.64 7.96 19.67
CA GLU A 81 9.63 6.96 18.58
C GLU A 81 9.63 7.57 17.16
N GLY A 82 9.42 8.88 17.03
CA GLY A 82 9.48 9.58 15.73
C GLY A 82 8.32 9.24 14.78
N ASP A 83 7.21 8.72 15.32
CA ASP A 83 6.05 8.29 14.54
C ASP A 83 5.47 9.41 13.67
N THR A 84 5.41 10.62 14.22
CA THR A 84 4.90 11.80 13.50
C THR A 84 5.76 12.08 12.27
N GLU A 85 7.08 12.07 12.40
CA GLU A 85 8.02 12.31 11.30
C GLU A 85 7.94 11.21 10.23
N VAL A 86 7.81 9.95 10.64
CA VAL A 86 7.66 8.82 9.71
C VAL A 86 6.40 8.96 8.88
N ILE A 87 5.24 9.22 9.51
CA ILE A 87 3.98 9.37 8.78
C ILE A 87 3.97 10.64 7.93
N LEU A 88 4.51 11.75 8.45
CA LEU A 88 4.62 13.00 7.70
C LEU A 88 5.49 12.85 6.44
N GLY A 89 6.62 12.13 6.54
CA GLY A 89 7.46 11.79 5.40
C GLY A 89 6.70 10.95 4.36
N GLY A 90 5.88 9.99 4.82
CA GLY A 90 4.99 9.22 3.95
C GLY A 90 3.99 10.10 3.20
N MET A 91 3.39 11.10 3.86
CA MET A 91 2.47 12.03 3.22
C MET A 91 3.14 12.89 2.12
N ALA A 92 4.39 13.29 2.32
CA ALA A 92 5.16 13.97 1.28
C ALA A 92 5.37 13.06 0.06
N GLY A 93 5.63 11.77 0.28
CA GLY A 93 5.70 10.77 -0.79
C GLY A 93 4.38 10.63 -1.57
N LEU A 94 3.24 10.68 -0.89
CA LEU A 94 1.92 10.62 -1.55
C LEU A 94 1.65 11.82 -2.45
N HIS A 95 2.16 13.01 -2.11
CA HIS A 95 2.07 14.18 -2.98
C HIS A 95 2.80 13.93 -4.32
N ASP A 96 4.02 13.41 -4.24
CA ASP A 96 4.85 13.13 -5.42
C ASP A 96 4.26 11.97 -6.24
N GLU A 97 3.68 10.97 -5.57
CA GLU A 97 2.96 9.88 -6.20
C GLU A 97 1.73 10.38 -6.99
N ILE A 98 0.91 11.27 -6.41
CA ILE A 98 -0.23 11.89 -7.12
C ILE A 98 0.24 12.67 -8.35
N ALA A 99 1.36 13.39 -8.27
CA ALA A 99 1.93 14.08 -9.41
C ALA A 99 2.40 13.10 -10.50
N TRP A 100 3.01 11.97 -10.10
CA TRP A 100 3.39 10.89 -10.99
C TRP A 100 2.17 10.26 -11.70
N PHE A 101 1.08 9.98 -10.98
CA PHE A 101 -0.16 9.45 -11.57
C PHE A 101 -0.72 10.38 -12.65
N LYS A 102 -0.78 11.69 -12.40
CA LYS A 102 -1.25 12.67 -13.40
C LYS A 102 -0.41 12.66 -14.66
N LYS A 103 0.92 12.57 -14.51
CA LYS A 103 1.87 12.50 -15.63
C LYS A 103 1.70 11.20 -16.44
N GLU A 104 1.65 10.05 -15.77
CA GLU A 104 1.48 8.77 -16.47
C GLU A 104 0.08 8.67 -17.10
N ALA A 105 -0.96 9.17 -16.46
CA ALA A 105 -2.30 9.18 -17.03
C ALA A 105 -2.35 9.95 -18.36
N SER A 106 -1.71 11.13 -18.42
CA SER A 106 -1.57 11.90 -19.67
C SER A 106 -0.80 11.11 -20.74
N LYS A 107 0.33 10.50 -20.38
CA LYS A 107 1.15 9.69 -21.29
C LYS A 107 0.42 8.48 -21.85
N TRP A 108 -0.44 7.84 -21.05
CA TRP A 108 -1.16 6.63 -21.43
C TRP A 108 -2.58 6.90 -21.95
N GLY A 109 -3.00 8.17 -22.03
CA GLY A 109 -4.35 8.56 -22.47
C GLY A 109 -5.43 8.00 -21.55
N VAL A 110 -5.26 8.12 -20.24
CA VAL A 110 -6.23 7.74 -19.21
C VAL A 110 -6.83 9.01 -18.61
N GLU A 111 -8.14 9.18 -18.75
CA GLU A 111 -8.86 10.31 -18.15
C GLU A 111 -9.20 10.01 -16.68
N LEU A 112 -8.40 10.55 -15.77
CA LEU A 112 -8.55 10.30 -14.32
C LEU A 112 -9.88 10.84 -13.77
N SER A 113 -10.39 11.95 -14.31
CA SER A 113 -11.68 12.54 -13.90
C SER A 113 -12.89 11.71 -14.34
N GLU A 114 -12.76 10.92 -15.39
CA GLU A 114 -13.83 10.07 -15.92
C GLU A 114 -13.76 8.63 -15.40
N THR A 115 -12.71 8.30 -14.63
CA THR A 115 -12.55 6.95 -14.09
C THR A 115 -13.61 6.69 -13.02
N VAL A 116 -14.51 5.75 -13.30
CA VAL A 116 -15.54 5.32 -12.34
C VAL A 116 -14.95 4.29 -11.37
N PRO A 117 -15.07 4.49 -10.04
CA PRO A 117 -14.56 3.54 -9.07
C PRO A 117 -15.34 2.22 -9.17
N GLN A 118 -14.62 1.10 -9.26
CA GLN A 118 -15.23 -0.23 -9.27
C GLN A 118 -15.61 -0.69 -7.87
N LYS A 119 -16.47 -1.70 -7.75
CA LYS A 119 -16.95 -2.21 -6.46
C LYS A 119 -15.83 -2.53 -5.47
N ALA A 120 -14.73 -3.15 -5.92
CA ALA A 120 -13.60 -3.44 -5.04
C ALA A 120 -12.95 -2.16 -4.49
N ASN A 121 -12.85 -1.11 -5.32
CA ASN A 121 -12.29 0.18 -4.95
C ASN A 121 -13.22 0.93 -3.98
N GLN A 122 -14.53 0.94 -4.27
CA GLN A 122 -15.57 1.52 -3.40
C GLN A 122 -15.67 0.86 -2.03
N VAL A 123 -15.29 -0.42 -1.91
CA VAL A 123 -15.31 -1.15 -0.63
C VAL A 123 -14.01 -0.94 0.14
N TYR A 124 -12.92 -0.61 -0.54
CA TYR A 124 -11.62 -0.37 0.08
C TYR A 124 -11.54 1.07 0.62
N CYS A 125 -11.93 2.05 -0.20
CA CYS A 125 -11.99 3.46 0.17
C CYS A 125 -13.16 3.73 1.12
#